data_AF-S6HEE2-F1
#
_entry.id   AF-S6HEE2-F1
#
_cell.length_a   1.000
_cell.length_b   1.000
_cell.length_c   1.000
_cell.angle_alpha   90.00
_cell.angle_beta   90.00
_cell.angle_gamma   90.00
#
_symmetry.space_group_name_H-M   'P 1'
#
loop_
_entity.id
_entity.type
_entity.pdbx_description
1 polymer ?
#
loop_
_entity_poly.entity_id
_entity_poly.type
_entity_poly.pdbx_seq_one_letter_code
_entity_poly.pdbx_strand_id
1 'polypeptide(L)'
;MSNLYSKIHRLKAQGWTWDYFLQQIDLIYPAGIDEKTLYALYRQPHRKANSHISKIILTLHEQCFPSPFPADTQALLAIYNRLIACKQHSGHRQDIDDFLLFLAHDLHFGSRLRRARLNWLKADIHLDQLPLHRNNGQGAELENQQQLALHHYQNCYSLLIEQQSLEPSAQLSDQAPQQISQQVLQQQPCLIDQFTLYKVQQNMLACHLNGLHANLRYQHPALLDYLKNSDFISASKRVLRTEPYQWIIARNGLRFSSIMKNSADCTVFFQALVTANKAFSDLDYAPLGAPAISKSTEFFWATQQLAK
;
A
#
# COMPACT_ATOMS: atom_id res chain seq x y z
N MET A 1 3.48 -8.51 -4.59
CA MET A 1 3.64 -9.54 -3.55
C MET A 1 3.23 -8.95 -2.21
N SER A 2 2.42 -9.67 -1.43
CA SER A 2 2.09 -9.29 -0.06
C SER A 2 3.35 -9.34 0.80
N ASN A 3 3.70 -8.22 1.43
CA ASN A 3 4.80 -8.16 2.39
C ASN A 3 4.36 -8.80 3.71
N LEU A 4 4.43 -10.14 3.79
CA LEU A 4 4.01 -10.89 4.97
C LEU A 4 4.78 -10.48 6.22
N TYR A 5 6.06 -10.13 6.10
CA TYR A 5 6.85 -9.58 7.19
C TYR A 5 6.12 -8.41 7.86
N SER A 6 5.75 -7.38 7.09
CA SER A 6 5.01 -6.23 7.63
C SER A 6 3.65 -6.62 8.21
N LYS A 7 2.95 -7.58 7.60
CA LYS A 7 1.63 -8.02 8.08
C LYS A 7 1.70 -8.74 9.42
N ILE A 8 2.68 -9.61 9.62
CA ILE A 8 2.89 -10.31 10.90
C ILE A 8 3.30 -9.30 11.97
N HIS A 9 4.19 -8.35 11.65
CA HIS A 9 4.54 -7.28 12.59
C HIS A 9 3.34 -6.40 12.95
N ARG A 10 2.51 -6.03 11.98
CA ARG A 10 1.27 -5.27 12.24
C ARG A 10 0.30 -6.02 13.15
N LEU A 11 0.12 -7.33 12.92
CA LEU A 11 -0.67 -8.19 13.82
C LEU A 11 -0.10 -8.19 15.24
N LYS A 12 1.22 -8.37 15.39
CA LYS A 12 1.87 -8.38 16.71
C LYS A 12 1.93 -7.01 17.40
N ALA A 13 1.93 -5.92 16.64
CA ALA A 13 1.95 -4.55 17.17
C ALA A 13 0.70 -4.19 17.99
N GLN A 14 -0.36 -5.01 17.90
CA GLN A 14 -1.54 -4.95 18.78
C GLN A 14 -1.26 -5.44 20.22
N GLY A 15 0.00 -5.73 20.56
CA GLY A 15 0.40 -6.26 21.87
C GLY A 15 0.35 -7.79 21.97
N TRP A 16 0.27 -8.50 20.84
CA TRP A 16 0.10 -9.96 20.85
C TRP A 16 1.40 -10.69 21.24
N THR A 17 1.29 -11.59 22.21
CA THR A 17 2.32 -12.59 22.52
C THR A 17 2.49 -13.57 21.35
N TRP A 18 3.52 -14.41 21.40
CA TRP A 18 3.65 -15.49 20.41
C TRP A 18 2.57 -16.53 20.58
N ASP A 19 2.27 -16.95 21.81
CA ASP A 19 1.22 -17.92 22.10
C ASP A 19 -0.14 -17.46 21.60
N TYR A 20 -0.50 -16.19 21.81
CA TYR A 20 -1.76 -15.63 21.30
C TYR A 20 -1.77 -15.60 19.77
N PHE A 21 -0.67 -15.21 19.13
CA PHE A 21 -0.58 -15.20 17.67
C PHE A 21 -0.73 -16.61 17.06
N LEU A 22 -0.12 -17.62 17.68
CA LEU A 22 -0.27 -19.02 17.27
C LEU A 22 -1.71 -19.51 17.47
N GLN A 23 -2.32 -19.19 18.61
CA GLN A 23 -3.73 -19.52 18.87
C GLN A 23 -4.66 -18.92 17.82
N GLN A 24 -4.45 -17.66 17.40
CA GLN A 24 -5.25 -17.04 16.35
C GLN A 24 -5.07 -17.72 14.98
N ILE A 25 -3.88 -18.25 14.69
CA ILE A 25 -3.63 -19.05 13.50
C ILE A 25 -4.38 -20.38 13.58
N ASP A 26 -4.38 -21.05 14.73
CA ASP A 26 -5.04 -22.34 14.94
C ASP A 26 -6.57 -22.25 14.77
N LEU A 27 -7.17 -21.09 15.10
CA LEU A 27 -8.59 -20.83 14.84
C LEU A 27 -8.93 -20.81 13.34
N ILE A 28 -7.99 -20.40 12.49
CA ILE A 28 -8.16 -20.37 11.02
C ILE A 28 -7.73 -21.69 10.40
N TYR A 29 -6.70 -22.33 10.94
CA TYR A 29 -6.12 -23.57 10.44
C TYR A 29 -5.72 -24.49 11.61
N PRO A 30 -6.62 -25.37 12.09
CA PRO A 30 -6.39 -26.19 13.28
C PRO A 30 -5.23 -27.19 13.18
N ALA A 31 -4.76 -27.51 11.98
CA ALA A 31 -3.57 -28.33 11.79
C ALA A 31 -2.26 -27.58 12.12
N GLY A 32 -2.34 -26.27 12.37
CA GLY A 32 -1.24 -25.42 12.79
C GLY A 32 -0.25 -25.10 11.66
N ILE A 33 0.61 -24.12 11.92
CA ILE A 33 1.79 -23.85 11.08
C ILE A 33 3.02 -24.04 11.97
N ASP A 34 4.05 -24.70 11.44
CA ASP A 34 5.34 -24.84 12.12
C ASP A 34 5.83 -23.49 12.66
N GLU A 35 6.02 -23.42 13.98
CA GLU A 35 6.37 -22.19 14.68
C GLU A 35 7.68 -21.61 14.15
N LYS A 36 8.69 -22.45 13.90
CA LYS A 36 10.00 -22.02 13.40
C LYS A 36 9.85 -21.27 12.08
N THR A 37 8.92 -21.71 11.22
CA THR A 37 8.59 -21.03 9.97
C THR A 37 7.98 -19.66 10.21
N LEU A 38 7.04 -19.52 11.14
CA LEU A 38 6.44 -18.22 11.49
C LEU A 38 7.45 -17.26 12.14
N TYR A 39 8.27 -17.74 13.07
CA TYR A 39 9.37 -16.97 13.67
C TYR A 39 10.34 -16.46 12.60
N ALA A 40 10.69 -17.30 11.63
CA ALA A 40 11.58 -16.89 10.56
C ALA A 40 10.94 -15.83 9.64
N LEU A 41 9.67 -15.98 9.27
CA LEU A 41 8.93 -14.98 8.49
C LEU A 41 8.80 -13.64 9.23
N TYR A 42 8.68 -13.67 10.56
CA TYR A 42 8.67 -12.48 11.41
C TYR A 42 10.05 -11.80 11.52
N ARG A 43 11.14 -12.58 11.51
CA ARG A 43 12.51 -12.05 11.70
C ARG A 43 13.18 -11.64 10.40
N GLN A 44 12.84 -12.25 9.27
CA GLN A 44 13.60 -12.17 8.02
C GLN A 44 12.77 -11.61 6.86
N PRO A 45 12.96 -10.33 6.48
CA PRO A 45 12.28 -9.72 5.33
C PRO A 45 12.56 -10.41 3.98
N HIS A 46 13.64 -11.19 3.87
CA HIS A 46 14.01 -11.94 2.66
C HIS A 46 13.31 -13.30 2.54
N ARG A 47 12.64 -13.77 3.59
CA ARG A 47 12.05 -15.12 3.58
C ARG A 47 10.72 -15.14 2.85
N LYS A 48 10.61 -16.04 1.88
CA LYS A 48 9.37 -16.28 1.12
C LYS A 48 8.53 -17.34 1.83
N ALA A 49 7.25 -17.04 2.05
CA ALA A 49 6.28 -18.04 2.49
C ALA A 49 5.69 -18.81 1.29
N ASN A 50 5.18 -20.00 1.54
CA ASN A 50 4.34 -20.70 0.57
C ASN A 50 2.96 -20.02 0.45
N SER A 51 2.18 -20.41 -0.57
CA SER A 51 0.86 -19.84 -0.85
C SER A 51 -0.14 -20.08 0.28
N HIS A 52 -0.07 -21.23 0.94
CA HIS A 52 -0.97 -21.60 2.02
C HIS A 52 -0.78 -20.72 3.27
N ILE A 53 0.45 -20.59 3.77
CA ILE A 53 0.79 -19.69 4.88
C ILE A 53 0.44 -18.24 4.53
N SER A 54 0.71 -17.83 3.29
CA SER A 54 0.34 -16.49 2.81
C SER A 54 -1.17 -16.25 2.95
N LYS A 55 -1.99 -17.22 2.56
CA LYS A 55 -3.45 -17.13 2.65
C LYS A 55 -3.91 -17.00 4.10
N ILE A 56 -3.39 -17.82 5.01
CA ILE A 56 -3.75 -17.80 6.44
C ILE A 56 -3.43 -16.44 7.07
N ILE A 57 -2.19 -15.95 6.89
CA ILE A 57 -1.77 -14.66 7.44
C ILE A 57 -2.57 -13.50 6.83
N LEU A 58 -2.92 -13.58 5.54
CA LEU A 58 -3.78 -12.57 4.90
C LEU A 58 -5.19 -12.58 5.47
N THR A 59 -5.80 -13.74 5.66
CA THR A 59 -7.13 -13.88 6.29
C THR A 59 -7.13 -13.32 7.71
N LEU A 60 -6.13 -13.68 8.53
CA LEU A 60 -6.01 -13.15 9.89
C LEU A 60 -5.84 -11.64 9.89
N HIS A 61 -5.02 -11.11 8.98
CA HIS A 61 -4.84 -9.67 8.83
C HIS A 61 -6.12 -8.96 8.40
N GLU A 62 -6.94 -9.53 7.52
CA GLU A 62 -8.22 -8.96 7.10
C GLU A 62 -9.24 -8.95 8.25
N GLN A 63 -9.21 -9.95 9.13
CA GLN A 63 -10.05 -9.98 10.34
C GLN A 63 -9.68 -8.88 11.34
N CYS A 64 -8.38 -8.62 11.55
CA CYS A 64 -7.92 -7.59 12.50
C CYS A 64 -7.88 -6.17 11.91
N PHE A 65 -7.69 -6.05 10.60
CA PHE A 65 -7.59 -4.77 9.89
C PHE A 65 -8.55 -4.79 8.70
N PRO A 66 -9.86 -4.75 8.95
CA PRO A 66 -10.86 -4.77 7.89
C PRO A 66 -10.71 -3.53 6.99
N SER A 67 -11.09 -3.70 5.73
CA SER A 67 -11.17 -2.58 4.79
C SER A 67 -12.18 -1.54 5.28
N PRO A 68 -11.87 -0.23 5.22
CA PRO A 68 -12.82 0.81 5.59
C PRO A 68 -13.93 1.03 4.57
N PHE A 69 -13.80 0.42 3.39
CA PHE A 69 -14.75 0.58 2.31
C PHE A 69 -15.90 -0.44 2.39
N PRO A 70 -17.09 -0.06 1.92
CA PRO A 70 -18.25 -0.94 1.82
C PRO A 70 -17.99 -2.27 1.09
N ALA A 71 -18.64 -3.35 1.54
CA ALA A 71 -18.44 -4.70 1.02
C ALA A 71 -18.79 -4.85 -0.48
N ASP A 72 -19.81 -4.13 -0.97
CA ASP A 72 -20.19 -4.10 -2.39
C ASP A 72 -19.03 -3.59 -3.25
N THR A 73 -18.36 -2.52 -2.82
CA THR A 73 -17.20 -1.98 -3.55
C THR A 73 -15.97 -2.89 -3.50
N GLN A 74 -15.81 -3.69 -2.43
CA GLN A 74 -14.78 -4.74 -2.39
C GLN A 74 -15.11 -5.87 -3.36
N ALA A 75 -16.39 -6.24 -3.49
CA ALA A 75 -16.81 -7.24 -4.46
C ALA A 75 -16.55 -6.77 -5.90
N LEU A 76 -16.78 -5.49 -6.21
CA LEU A 76 -16.44 -4.89 -7.51
C LEU A 76 -14.94 -4.96 -7.81
N LEU A 77 -14.08 -4.63 -6.84
CA LEU A 77 -12.63 -4.80 -7.01
C LEU A 77 -12.25 -6.27 -7.22
N ALA A 78 -12.90 -7.20 -6.51
CA ALA A 78 -12.66 -8.63 -6.70
C ALA A 78 -13.07 -9.11 -8.10
N ILE A 79 -14.17 -8.58 -8.66
CA ILE A 79 -14.57 -8.82 -10.07
C ILE A 79 -13.47 -8.33 -11.01
N TYR A 80 -13.01 -7.09 -10.84
CA TYR A 80 -11.95 -6.51 -11.67
C TYR A 80 -10.66 -7.33 -11.63
N ASN A 81 -10.20 -7.72 -10.43
CA ASN A 81 -9.00 -8.54 -10.29
C ASN A 81 -9.13 -9.89 -11.01
N ARG A 82 -10.33 -10.49 -11.06
CA ARG A 82 -10.59 -11.71 -11.84
C ARG A 82 -10.54 -11.45 -13.34
N LEU A 83 -11.07 -10.31 -13.80
CA LEU A 83 -11.00 -9.91 -15.21
C LEU A 83 -9.54 -9.80 -15.68
N ILE A 84 -8.69 -9.06 -14.96
CA ILE A 84 -7.26 -8.90 -15.30
C ILE A 84 -6.51 -10.23 -15.30
N ALA A 85 -6.87 -11.14 -14.38
CA ALA A 85 -6.24 -12.45 -14.30
C ALA A 85 -6.61 -13.35 -15.52
N CYS A 86 -7.77 -13.10 -16.14
CA CYS A 86 -8.29 -13.89 -17.25
C CYS A 86 -7.82 -13.36 -18.61
N LYS A 87 -6.52 -13.50 -18.90
CA LYS A 87 -5.91 -12.95 -20.14
C LYS A 87 -6.33 -13.63 -21.44
N GLN A 88 -6.98 -14.79 -21.38
CA GLN A 88 -7.38 -15.59 -22.56
C GLN A 88 -8.82 -15.35 -23.03
N HIS A 89 -9.56 -14.43 -22.39
CA HIS A 89 -10.93 -14.13 -22.79
C HIS A 89 -10.97 -13.20 -24.00
N SER A 90 -11.61 -13.61 -25.10
CA SER A 90 -11.70 -12.85 -26.35
C SER A 90 -12.45 -11.51 -26.20
N GLY A 91 -13.29 -11.37 -25.17
CA GLY A 91 -14.02 -10.14 -24.83
C GLY A 91 -13.33 -9.24 -23.81
N HIS A 92 -12.13 -9.58 -23.31
CA HIS A 92 -11.53 -8.92 -22.14
C HIS A 92 -11.51 -7.37 -22.22
N ARG A 93 -11.23 -6.80 -23.40
CA ARG A 93 -11.24 -5.33 -23.57
C ARG A 93 -12.65 -4.75 -23.45
N GLN A 94 -13.63 -5.37 -24.11
CA GLN A 94 -15.04 -4.96 -24.02
C GLN A 94 -15.54 -5.08 -22.58
N ASP A 95 -15.18 -6.16 -21.88
CA ASP A 95 -15.56 -6.36 -20.47
C ASP A 95 -15.03 -5.23 -19.57
N ILE A 96 -13.81 -4.74 -19.82
CA ILE A 96 -13.23 -3.58 -19.10
C ILE A 96 -13.98 -2.29 -19.46
N ASP A 97 -14.27 -2.07 -20.75
CA ASP A 97 -14.95 -0.86 -21.21
C ASP A 97 -16.39 -0.78 -20.66
N ASP A 98 -17.14 -1.89 -20.70
CA ASP A 98 -18.47 -2.01 -20.11
C ASP A 98 -18.44 -1.81 -18.59
N PHE A 99 -17.41 -2.34 -17.93
CA PHE A 99 -17.22 -2.14 -16.50
C PHE A 99 -16.91 -0.67 -16.16
N LEU A 100 -16.08 0.02 -16.94
CA LEU A 100 -15.83 1.46 -16.78
C LEU A 100 -17.10 2.29 -16.98
N LEU A 101 -17.96 1.92 -17.94
CA LEU A 101 -19.26 2.56 -18.17
C LEU A 101 -20.17 2.41 -16.95
N PHE A 102 -20.29 1.19 -16.42
CA PHE A 102 -21.02 0.92 -15.19
C PHE A 102 -20.50 1.77 -14.02
N LEU A 103 -19.17 1.76 -13.79
CA LEU A 103 -18.55 2.52 -12.71
C LEU A 103 -18.73 4.03 -12.85
N ALA A 104 -18.78 4.56 -14.07
CA ALA A 104 -19.03 5.97 -14.32
C ALA A 104 -20.43 6.40 -13.87
N HIS A 105 -21.45 5.57 -14.18
CA HIS A 105 -22.81 5.82 -13.72
C HIS A 105 -22.91 5.68 -12.19
N ASP A 106 -22.31 4.63 -11.65
CA ASP A 106 -22.40 4.26 -10.24
C ASP A 106 -21.70 5.26 -9.30
N LEU A 107 -20.73 6.03 -9.81
CA LEU A 107 -19.98 7.06 -9.06
C LEU A 107 -20.88 8.16 -8.49
N HIS A 108 -22.06 8.38 -9.06
CA HIS A 108 -23.00 9.39 -8.60
C HIS A 108 -23.78 8.97 -7.35
N PHE A 109 -23.70 7.70 -6.95
CA PHE A 109 -24.54 7.13 -5.90
C PHE A 109 -23.75 6.67 -4.68
N GLY A 110 -24.42 6.71 -3.52
CA GLY A 110 -23.95 6.16 -2.26
C GLY A 110 -23.03 7.08 -1.44
N SER A 111 -22.42 6.51 -0.40
CA SER A 111 -21.65 7.25 0.60
C SER A 111 -20.33 7.80 0.04
N ARG A 112 -19.68 8.71 0.79
CA ARG A 112 -18.33 9.21 0.43
C ARG A 112 -17.32 8.07 0.31
N LEU A 113 -17.29 7.15 1.29
CA LEU A 113 -16.39 5.99 1.26
C LEU A 113 -16.63 5.11 0.04
N ARG A 114 -17.89 4.91 -0.34
CA ARG A 114 -18.25 4.17 -1.55
C ARG A 114 -17.66 4.85 -2.79
N ARG A 115 -17.94 6.15 -2.97
CA ARG A 115 -17.43 6.94 -4.10
C ARG A 115 -15.91 7.04 -4.13
N ALA A 116 -15.27 7.11 -2.97
CA ALA A 116 -13.81 7.08 -2.86
C ALA A 116 -13.26 5.75 -3.40
N ARG A 117 -13.89 4.63 -3.03
CA ARG A 117 -13.47 3.30 -3.52
C ARG A 117 -13.71 3.10 -5.01
N LEU A 118 -14.82 3.60 -5.54
CA LEU A 118 -15.10 3.56 -6.97
C LEU A 118 -14.09 4.40 -7.77
N ASN A 119 -13.75 5.59 -7.28
CA ASN A 119 -12.66 6.40 -7.86
C ASN A 119 -11.33 5.63 -7.81
N TRP A 120 -10.99 4.99 -6.69
CA TRP A 120 -9.80 4.15 -6.60
C TRP A 120 -9.82 3.07 -7.68
N LEU A 121 -10.92 2.32 -7.81
CA LEU A 121 -11.05 1.24 -8.79
C LEU A 121 -10.89 1.73 -10.24
N LYS A 122 -11.54 2.85 -10.61
CA LYS A 122 -11.35 3.46 -11.94
C LYS A 122 -9.88 3.86 -12.17
N ALA A 123 -9.23 4.42 -11.14
CA ALA A 123 -7.83 4.79 -11.24
C ALA A 123 -6.91 3.57 -11.42
N ASP A 124 -7.17 2.46 -10.72
CA ASP A 124 -6.44 1.19 -10.90
C ASP A 124 -6.60 0.68 -12.34
N ILE A 125 -7.81 0.75 -12.92
CA ILE A 125 -8.07 0.37 -14.32
C ILE A 125 -7.20 1.16 -15.29
N HIS A 126 -7.17 2.48 -15.16
CA HIS A 126 -6.35 3.35 -16.02
C HIS A 126 -4.84 3.16 -15.78
N LEU A 127 -4.42 2.96 -14.52
CA LEU A 127 -3.03 2.68 -14.15
C LEU A 127 -2.49 1.41 -14.81
N ASP A 128 -3.31 0.36 -14.88
CA ASP A 128 -2.91 -0.93 -15.46
C ASP A 128 -2.74 -0.89 -16.98
N GLN A 129 -3.31 0.11 -17.66
CA GLN A 129 -3.10 0.32 -19.11
C GLN A 129 -1.78 1.03 -19.44
N LEU A 130 -1.17 1.74 -18.50
CA LEU A 130 0.03 2.55 -18.78
C LEU A 130 1.20 1.73 -19.37
N PRO A 131 1.56 0.54 -18.84
CA PRO A 131 2.64 -0.24 -19.42
C PRO A 131 2.37 -0.67 -20.86
N LEU A 132 1.11 -0.96 -21.21
CA LEU A 132 0.70 -1.36 -22.56
C LEU A 132 0.92 -0.22 -23.54
N HIS A 133 0.36 0.96 -23.26
CA HIS A 133 0.49 2.13 -24.14
C HIS A 133 1.94 2.61 -24.27
N ARG A 134 2.69 2.61 -23.15
CA ARG A 134 4.12 2.93 -23.16
C ARG A 134 4.88 1.99 -24.09
N ASN A 135 4.71 0.69 -23.92
CA ASN A 135 5.48 -0.31 -24.68
C ASN A 135 5.10 -0.32 -26.18
N ASN A 136 3.89 0.13 -26.53
CA ASN A 136 3.41 0.22 -27.91
C ASN A 136 3.65 1.59 -28.57
N GLY A 137 4.34 2.53 -27.90
CA GLY A 137 4.60 3.86 -28.44
C GLY A 137 3.37 4.77 -28.58
N GLN A 138 2.28 4.45 -27.88
CA GLN A 138 1.00 5.17 -27.97
C GLN A 138 1.01 6.39 -27.04
N GLY A 139 1.82 7.41 -27.35
CA GLY A 139 2.08 8.55 -26.47
C GLY A 139 0.82 9.31 -26.01
N ALA A 140 -0.09 9.63 -26.93
CA ALA A 140 -1.32 10.36 -26.61
C ALA A 140 -2.26 9.55 -25.69
N GLU A 141 -2.42 8.26 -25.96
CA GLU A 141 -3.25 7.39 -25.12
C GLU A 141 -2.60 7.17 -23.75
N LEU A 142 -1.27 7.03 -23.70
CA LEU A 142 -0.53 6.93 -22.45
C LEU A 142 -0.76 8.16 -21.56
N GLU A 143 -0.67 9.36 -22.14
CA GLU A 143 -0.92 10.61 -21.42
C GLU A 143 -2.36 10.70 -20.93
N ASN A 144 -3.33 10.39 -21.79
CA ASN A 144 -4.75 10.37 -21.44
C ASN A 144 -5.04 9.41 -20.26
N GLN A 145 -4.58 8.15 -20.34
CA GLN A 145 -4.76 7.17 -19.28
C GLN A 145 -4.06 7.61 -17.98
N GLN A 146 -2.89 8.23 -18.07
CA GLN A 146 -2.18 8.75 -16.91
C GLN A 146 -2.96 9.88 -16.22
N GLN A 147 -3.50 10.83 -17.00
CA GLN A 147 -4.32 11.93 -16.49
C GLN A 147 -5.62 11.42 -15.83
N LEU A 148 -6.29 10.47 -16.46
CA LEU A 148 -7.51 9.84 -15.90
C LEU A 148 -7.22 9.10 -14.59
N ALA A 149 -6.13 8.34 -14.52
CA ALA A 149 -5.71 7.65 -13.29
C ALA A 149 -5.43 8.65 -12.15
N LEU A 150 -4.66 9.71 -12.43
CA LEU A 150 -4.33 10.74 -11.45
C LEU A 150 -5.58 11.49 -10.97
N HIS A 151 -6.47 11.88 -11.88
CA HIS A 151 -7.73 12.55 -11.54
C HIS A 151 -8.57 11.71 -10.58
N HIS A 152 -8.73 10.42 -10.88
CA HIS A 152 -9.51 9.53 -10.02
C HIS A 152 -8.83 9.25 -8.67
N TYR A 153 -7.51 9.08 -8.60
CA TYR A 153 -6.83 8.97 -7.31
C TYR A 153 -6.91 10.26 -6.48
N GLN A 154 -6.84 11.44 -7.12
CA GLN A 154 -7.03 12.72 -6.44
C GLN A 154 -8.43 12.83 -5.84
N ASN A 155 -9.48 12.50 -6.61
CA ASN A 155 -10.86 12.48 -6.11
C ASN A 155 -11.03 11.48 -4.96
N CYS A 156 -10.43 10.29 -5.08
CA CYS A 156 -10.40 9.30 -4.00
C CYS A 156 -9.78 9.89 -2.73
N TYR A 157 -8.60 10.49 -2.84
CA TYR A 157 -7.88 11.08 -1.73
C TYR A 157 -8.70 12.19 -1.05
N SER A 158 -9.26 13.12 -1.83
CA SER A 158 -10.09 14.22 -1.30
C SER A 158 -11.30 13.68 -0.53
N LEU A 159 -12.02 12.70 -1.07
CA LEU A 159 -13.17 12.08 -0.39
C LEU A 159 -12.78 11.38 0.92
N LEU A 160 -11.60 10.77 0.98
CA LEU A 160 -11.08 10.14 2.20
C LEU A 160 -10.73 11.19 3.27
N ILE A 161 -10.12 12.31 2.89
CA ILE A 161 -9.80 13.41 3.80
C ILE A 161 -11.09 14.06 4.33
N GLU A 162 -12.07 14.30 3.45
CA GLU A 162 -13.40 14.78 3.85
C GLU A 162 -14.08 13.83 4.83
N GLN A 163 -14.05 12.52 4.56
CA GLN A 163 -14.61 11.51 5.45
C GLN A 163 -13.95 11.56 6.84
N GLN A 164 -12.62 11.69 6.90
CA GLN A 164 -11.88 11.80 8.15
C GLN A 164 -12.23 13.08 8.94
N SER A 165 -12.54 14.17 8.25
CA SER A 165 -12.83 15.47 8.86
C SER A 165 -14.23 15.58 9.46
N LEU A 166 -15.14 14.67 9.08
CA LEU A 166 -16.53 14.67 9.53
C LEU A 166 -16.78 13.82 10.77
N GLU A 167 -15.79 13.06 11.22
CA GLU A 167 -15.92 12.31 12.47
C GLU A 167 -15.73 13.28 13.64
N PRO A 168 -16.75 13.44 14.53
CA PRO A 168 -16.59 14.25 15.72
C PRO A 168 -15.42 13.70 16.52
N SER A 169 -14.52 14.59 16.94
CA SER A 169 -13.56 14.26 17.99
C SER A 169 -14.39 13.81 19.20
N ALA A 170 -14.40 12.49 19.45
CA ALA A 170 -14.98 11.93 20.65
C ALA A 170 -14.23 12.55 21.83
N GLN A 171 -14.81 13.61 22.38
CA GLN A 171 -14.39 14.18 23.64
C GLN A 171 -14.47 13.03 24.66
N LEU A 172 -13.30 12.64 25.16
CA LEU A 172 -13.13 11.86 26.37
C LEU A 172 -13.95 12.54 27.47
N SER A 173 -15.15 12.02 27.72
CA SER A 173 -15.84 12.26 28.97
C SER A 173 -15.36 11.17 29.92
N ASP A 174 -14.75 11.61 31.02
CA ASP A 174 -14.33 10.79 32.16
C ASP A 174 -15.55 10.14 32.82
N GLN A 175 -16.06 9.04 32.25
CA GLN A 175 -16.98 8.15 32.94
C GLN A 175 -16.47 6.71 32.94
N ALA A 176 -16.52 6.15 34.14
CA ALA A 176 -15.83 4.96 34.62
C ALA A 176 -16.17 3.66 33.86
N PRO A 177 -15.31 2.62 33.99
CA PRO A 177 -15.40 1.40 33.19
C PRO A 177 -16.37 0.41 33.82
N GLN A 178 -17.58 0.28 33.27
CA GLN A 178 -18.44 -0.87 33.57
C GLN A 178 -19.05 -1.45 32.29
N GLN A 179 -18.61 -2.67 31.99
CA GLN A 179 -19.27 -3.68 31.14
C GLN A 179 -19.49 -3.30 29.67
N ILE A 180 -18.42 -3.42 28.88
CA ILE A 180 -18.52 -3.51 27.42
C ILE A 180 -19.10 -4.88 27.06
N SER A 181 -20.41 -4.92 26.81
CA SER A 181 -21.05 -6.02 26.10
C SER A 181 -20.46 -6.11 24.68
N GLN A 182 -20.12 -7.33 24.23
CA GLN A 182 -19.53 -7.64 22.91
C GLN A 182 -20.33 -7.16 21.68
N GLN A 183 -21.48 -6.50 21.87
CA GLN A 183 -22.35 -5.98 20.81
C GLN A 183 -22.09 -4.50 20.44
N VAL A 184 -21.29 -3.75 21.21
CA VAL A 184 -20.98 -2.33 20.90
C VAL A 184 -19.77 -2.18 19.94
N LEU A 185 -19.08 -3.27 19.60
CA LEU A 185 -17.96 -3.27 18.64
C LEU A 185 -18.38 -3.08 17.16
N GLN A 186 -19.68 -3.05 16.84
CA GLN A 186 -20.15 -3.04 15.45
C GLN A 186 -20.47 -1.65 14.85
N GLN A 187 -20.28 -0.57 15.61
CA GLN A 187 -20.50 0.80 15.11
C GLN A 187 -19.35 1.74 15.43
N GLN A 188 -18.13 1.22 15.54
CA GLN A 188 -16.98 2.12 15.51
C GLN A 188 -16.94 2.81 14.14
N PRO A 189 -16.85 4.15 14.11
CA PRO A 189 -16.56 4.88 12.88
C PRO A 189 -15.32 4.25 12.25
N CYS A 190 -15.43 3.86 10.98
CA CYS A 190 -14.31 3.21 10.32
C CYS A 190 -13.27 4.28 9.98
N LEU A 191 -12.37 4.52 10.94
CA LEU A 191 -11.30 5.49 10.82
C LEU A 191 -10.42 5.14 9.62
N ILE A 192 -10.31 6.08 8.69
CA ILE A 192 -9.35 5.97 7.59
C ILE A 192 -7.95 6.08 8.16
N ASP A 193 -7.22 4.96 8.13
CA ASP A 193 -5.85 4.92 8.65
C ASP A 193 -4.86 5.67 7.74
N GLN A 194 -3.74 6.12 8.32
CA GLN A 194 -2.68 6.80 7.58
C GLN A 194 -2.10 5.93 6.46
N PHE A 195 -2.12 4.61 6.65
CA PHE A 195 -1.65 3.65 5.65
C PHE A 195 -2.52 3.67 4.39
N THR A 196 -3.84 3.78 4.52
CA THR A 196 -4.80 3.88 3.42
C THR A 196 -4.58 5.15 2.60
N LEU A 197 -4.39 6.31 3.26
CA LEU A 197 -4.07 7.56 2.59
C LEU A 197 -2.73 7.49 1.83
N TYR A 198 -1.70 6.94 2.49
CA TYR A 198 -0.41 6.71 1.87
C TYR A 198 -0.52 5.79 0.64
N LYS A 199 -1.37 4.76 0.69
CA LYS A 199 -1.57 3.83 -0.43
C LYS A 199 -2.14 4.53 -1.67
N VAL A 200 -3.05 5.50 -1.52
CA VAL A 200 -3.53 6.32 -2.64
C VAL A 200 -2.40 7.15 -3.25
N GLN A 201 -1.62 7.83 -2.40
CA GLN A 201 -0.48 8.63 -2.88
C GLN A 201 0.61 7.76 -3.53
N GLN A 202 0.86 6.56 -3.01
CA GLN A 202 1.76 5.59 -3.63
C GLN A 202 1.29 5.21 -5.03
N ASN A 203 -0.02 5.04 -5.23
CA ASN A 203 -0.56 4.71 -6.54
C ASN A 203 -0.50 5.91 -7.51
N MET A 204 -0.70 7.15 -7.04
CA MET A 204 -0.44 8.35 -7.84
C MET A 204 1.02 8.42 -8.31
N LEU A 205 1.98 8.14 -7.42
CA LEU A 205 3.38 8.02 -7.78
C LEU A 205 3.62 6.89 -8.80
N ALA A 206 2.88 5.78 -8.68
CA ALA A 206 2.95 4.68 -9.65
C ALA A 206 2.46 5.11 -11.05
N CYS A 207 1.48 6.01 -11.17
CA CYS A 207 1.08 6.59 -12.46
C CYS A 207 2.27 7.27 -13.17
N HIS A 208 3.07 8.06 -12.44
CA HIS A 208 4.27 8.70 -12.99
C HIS A 208 5.35 7.68 -13.36
N LEU A 209 5.58 6.65 -12.54
CA LEU A 209 6.62 5.64 -12.79
C LEU A 209 6.26 4.69 -13.93
N ASN A 210 5.01 4.28 -14.02
CA ASN A 210 4.55 3.29 -15.00
C ASN A 210 4.40 3.87 -16.40
N GLY A 211 4.23 5.19 -16.52
CA GLY A 211 4.31 5.88 -17.81
C GLY A 211 5.72 6.00 -18.39
N LEU A 212 6.76 5.69 -17.61
CA LEU A 212 8.15 5.83 -18.03
C LEU A 212 8.83 4.47 -18.18
N HIS A 213 9.79 4.38 -19.12
CA HIS A 213 10.71 3.24 -19.18
C HIS A 213 11.66 3.27 -17.97
N ALA A 214 12.05 2.10 -17.47
CA ALA A 214 12.77 1.97 -16.21
C ALA A 214 14.07 2.79 -16.16
N ASN A 215 14.80 2.88 -17.28
CA ASN A 215 16.03 3.65 -17.42
C ASN A 215 15.83 5.18 -17.45
N LEU A 216 14.61 5.67 -17.71
CA LEU A 216 14.29 7.09 -17.81
C LEU A 216 13.60 7.65 -16.56
N ARG A 217 13.04 6.79 -15.71
CA ARG A 217 12.20 7.18 -14.55
C ARG A 217 12.81 8.30 -13.72
N TYR A 218 14.03 8.11 -13.26
CA TYR A 218 14.61 8.92 -12.17
C TYR A 218 15.21 10.26 -12.61
N GLN A 219 15.15 10.56 -13.91
CA GLN A 219 15.60 11.83 -14.47
C GLN A 219 14.45 12.62 -15.11
N HIS A 220 13.26 12.03 -15.18
CA HIS A 220 12.14 12.63 -15.89
C HIS A 220 11.56 13.84 -15.13
N PRO A 221 11.44 15.03 -15.76
CA PRO A 221 11.01 16.25 -15.08
C PRO A 221 9.67 16.12 -14.36
N ALA A 222 8.67 15.49 -14.99
CA ALA A 222 7.35 15.34 -14.37
C ALA A 222 7.35 14.50 -13.09
N LEU A 223 8.23 13.49 -13.00
CA LEU A 223 8.37 12.70 -11.76
C LEU A 223 9.02 13.55 -10.67
N LEU A 224 10.08 14.28 -11.01
CA LEU A 224 10.79 15.14 -10.07
C LEU A 224 9.90 16.27 -9.55
N ASP A 225 9.09 16.87 -10.42
CA ASP A 225 8.12 17.88 -10.04
C ASP A 225 7.05 17.30 -9.11
N TYR A 226 6.49 16.14 -9.43
CA TYR A 226 5.57 15.44 -8.52
C TYR A 226 6.21 15.15 -7.16
N LEU A 227 7.44 14.64 -7.11
CA LEU A 227 8.13 14.34 -5.85
C LEU A 227 8.41 15.60 -5.03
N LYS A 228 8.63 16.74 -5.68
CA LYS A 228 8.86 18.03 -5.03
C LYS A 228 7.56 18.64 -4.46
N ASN A 229 6.46 18.52 -5.20
CA ASN A 229 5.21 19.22 -4.89
C ASN A 229 4.17 18.35 -4.18
N SER A 230 4.35 17.03 -4.15
CA SER A 230 3.45 16.12 -3.44
C SER A 230 3.86 15.92 -1.98
N ASP A 231 2.89 15.49 -1.17
CA ASP A 231 3.12 15.13 0.23
C ASP A 231 3.66 13.68 0.41
N PHE A 232 4.11 13.01 -0.67
CA PHE A 232 4.48 11.59 -0.65
C PHE A 232 5.57 11.26 0.38
N ILE A 233 6.63 12.07 0.45
CA ILE A 233 7.75 11.87 1.38
C ILE A 233 7.29 12.03 2.83
N SER A 234 6.57 13.11 3.13
CA SER A 234 6.02 13.38 4.45
C SER A 234 5.01 12.32 4.88
N ALA A 235 4.13 11.88 3.99
CA ALA A 235 3.20 10.78 4.24
C ALA A 235 3.91 9.46 4.55
N SER A 236 4.98 9.15 3.80
CA SER A 236 5.83 7.98 4.08
C SER A 236 6.40 8.03 5.49
N LYS A 237 6.89 9.20 5.94
CA LYS A 237 7.39 9.38 7.31
C LYS A 237 6.27 9.22 8.35
N ARG A 238 5.06 9.72 8.10
CA ARG A 238 3.92 9.57 9.02
C ARG A 238 3.56 8.11 9.23
N VAL A 239 3.47 7.32 8.15
CA VAL A 239 3.21 5.88 8.26
C VAL A 239 4.34 5.16 9.00
N LEU A 240 5.60 5.51 8.77
CA LEU A 240 6.72 4.85 9.45
C LEU A 240 6.80 5.17 10.96
N ARG A 241 6.21 6.28 11.42
CA ARG A 241 6.10 6.55 12.86
C ARG A 241 5.13 5.60 13.55
N THR A 242 4.03 5.22 12.88
CA THR A 242 3.02 4.31 13.43
C THR A 242 3.30 2.85 13.12
N GLU A 243 3.95 2.58 11.98
CA GLU A 243 4.27 1.25 11.49
C GLU A 243 5.76 1.13 11.10
N PRO A 244 6.68 1.11 12.08
CA PRO A 244 8.13 1.18 11.84
C PRO A 244 8.71 -0.05 11.13
N TYR A 245 7.96 -1.15 11.04
CA TYR A 245 8.34 -2.38 10.34
C TYR A 245 8.12 -2.33 8.82
N GLN A 246 7.56 -1.23 8.29
CA GLN A 246 7.24 -1.08 6.86
C GLN A 246 8.49 -0.79 5.99
N TRP A 247 9.39 -1.76 5.90
CA TRP A 247 10.68 -1.61 5.21
C TRP A 247 10.53 -1.22 3.72
N ILE A 248 9.46 -1.62 3.04
CA ILE A 248 9.22 -1.22 1.64
C ILE A 248 8.96 0.30 1.55
N ILE A 249 8.23 0.86 2.52
CA ILE A 249 7.97 2.31 2.60
C ILE A 249 9.28 3.03 2.89
N ALA A 250 10.06 2.56 3.88
CA ALA A 250 11.36 3.13 4.20
C ALA A 250 12.33 3.09 3.00
N ARG A 251 12.43 1.95 2.30
CA ARG A 251 13.28 1.78 1.12
C ARG A 251 12.85 2.70 -0.03
N ASN A 252 11.55 2.84 -0.28
CA ASN A 252 11.05 3.74 -1.31
C ASN A 252 11.27 5.21 -0.94
N GLY A 253 11.06 5.58 0.33
CA GLY A 253 11.40 6.91 0.83
C GLY A 253 12.87 7.22 0.61
N LEU A 254 13.78 6.31 1.01
CA LEU A 254 15.22 6.44 0.79
C LEU A 254 15.55 6.62 -0.70
N ARG A 255 14.91 5.83 -1.58
CA ARG A 255 15.09 5.92 -3.04
C ARG A 255 14.74 7.31 -3.55
N PHE A 256 13.57 7.82 -3.21
CA PHE A 256 13.11 9.09 -3.76
C PHE A 256 13.83 10.29 -3.13
N SER A 257 14.21 10.21 -1.85
CA SER A 257 15.08 11.20 -1.22
C SER A 257 16.48 11.23 -1.83
N SER A 258 17.02 10.07 -2.22
CA SER A 258 18.30 9.95 -2.95
C SER A 258 18.23 10.65 -4.30
N ILE A 259 17.18 10.38 -5.07
CA ILE A 259 16.93 11.02 -6.39
C ILE A 259 16.79 12.54 -6.23
N MET A 260 16.08 12.99 -5.21
CA MET A 260 15.88 14.41 -4.90
C MET A 260 17.09 15.07 -4.20
N LYS A 261 18.16 14.31 -3.94
CA LYS A 261 19.39 14.77 -3.27
C LYS A 261 19.12 15.46 -1.93
N ASN A 262 18.18 14.92 -1.14
CA ASN A 262 17.85 15.43 0.19
C ASN A 262 18.51 14.57 1.28
N SER A 263 19.58 15.09 1.90
CA SER A 263 20.41 14.34 2.85
C SER A 263 19.69 14.05 4.17
N ALA A 264 18.91 15.02 4.65
CA ALA A 264 18.12 14.87 5.87
C ALA A 264 17.12 13.73 5.72
N ASP A 265 16.42 13.67 4.59
CA ASP A 265 15.44 12.62 4.34
C ASP A 265 16.09 11.26 4.09
N CYS A 266 17.24 11.21 3.39
CA CYS A 266 18.02 9.97 3.25
C CYS A 266 18.41 9.39 4.61
N THR A 267 18.86 10.23 5.54
CA THR A 267 19.22 9.80 6.90
C THR A 267 18.00 9.23 7.63
N VAL A 268 16.87 9.96 7.59
CA VAL A 268 15.62 9.52 8.22
C VAL A 268 15.14 8.17 7.68
N PHE A 269 15.11 7.99 6.36
CA PHE A 269 14.61 6.75 5.77
C PHE A 269 15.59 5.59 5.90
N PHE A 270 16.90 5.83 5.88
CA PHE A 270 17.87 4.78 6.16
C PHE A 270 17.75 4.30 7.62
N GLN A 271 17.64 5.23 8.57
CA GLN A 271 17.40 4.87 9.98
C GLN A 271 16.08 4.13 10.17
N ALA A 272 15.01 4.54 9.48
CA ALA A 272 13.74 3.82 9.50
C ALA A 272 13.87 2.40 8.92
N LEU A 273 14.70 2.21 7.90
CA LEU A 273 14.96 0.90 7.30
C LEU A 273 15.71 -0.03 8.26
N VAL A 274 16.76 0.47 8.93
CA VAL A 274 17.50 -0.27 9.96
C VAL A 274 16.62 -0.56 11.17
N THR A 275 15.75 0.38 11.55
CA THR A 275 14.72 0.17 12.59
C THR A 275 13.75 -0.94 12.20
N ALA A 276 13.31 -0.97 10.94
CA ALA A 276 12.41 -2.01 10.45
C ALA A 276 13.07 -3.39 10.54
N ASN A 277 14.37 -3.50 10.21
CA ASN A 277 15.17 -4.70 10.43
C ASN A 277 16.67 -4.38 10.42
N LYS A 278 17.42 -4.86 11.43
CA LYS A 278 18.87 -4.60 11.54
C LYS A 278 19.68 -5.08 10.34
N ALA A 279 19.22 -6.09 9.59
CA ALA A 279 19.93 -6.57 8.40
C ALA A 279 20.17 -5.47 7.35
N PHE A 280 19.33 -4.43 7.32
CA PHE A 280 19.49 -3.30 6.40
C PHE A 280 20.65 -2.34 6.74
N SER A 281 21.35 -2.53 7.88
CA SER A 281 22.60 -1.81 8.13
C SER A 281 23.70 -2.25 7.16
N ASP A 282 23.59 -3.47 6.62
CA ASP A 282 24.42 -3.95 5.51
C ASP A 282 23.81 -3.49 4.18
N LEU A 283 24.52 -2.63 3.45
CA LEU A 283 24.06 -2.10 2.16
C LEU A 283 24.01 -3.17 1.05
N ASP A 284 24.70 -4.30 1.22
CA ASP A 284 24.68 -5.45 0.32
C ASP A 284 23.55 -6.45 0.66
N TYR A 285 22.81 -6.24 1.75
CA TYR A 285 21.65 -7.06 2.08
C TYR A 285 20.52 -6.92 1.04
N ALA A 286 20.06 -8.05 0.51
CA ALA A 286 18.99 -8.14 -0.46
C ALA A 286 17.69 -8.70 0.18
N PRO A 287 16.64 -7.89 0.37
CA PRO A 287 15.34 -8.38 0.86
C PRO A 287 14.54 -9.09 -0.26
N LEU A 288 13.43 -9.71 0.11
CA LEU A 288 12.63 -10.49 -0.83
C LEU A 288 12.07 -9.58 -1.94
N GLY A 289 12.42 -9.87 -3.18
CA GLY A 289 11.86 -9.18 -4.35
C GLY A 289 12.41 -7.77 -4.57
N ALA A 290 13.52 -7.37 -3.93
CA ALA A 290 14.22 -6.15 -4.26
C ALA A 290 15.76 -6.34 -4.21
N PRO A 291 16.51 -5.69 -5.10
CA PRO A 291 17.97 -5.72 -5.06
C PRO A 291 18.51 -4.99 -3.82
N ALA A 292 19.74 -5.35 -3.44
CA ALA A 292 20.50 -4.65 -2.41
C ALA A 292 20.65 -3.16 -2.74
N ILE A 293 20.77 -2.33 -1.70
CA ILE A 293 20.88 -0.88 -1.84
C ILE A 293 22.16 -0.51 -2.61
N SER A 294 23.28 -1.14 -2.29
CA SER A 294 24.57 -0.95 -2.95
C SER A 294 24.54 -1.24 -4.45
N LYS A 295 23.59 -2.07 -4.92
CA LYS A 295 23.48 -2.52 -6.31
C LYS A 295 22.45 -1.75 -7.15
N SER A 296 21.72 -0.80 -6.56
CA SER A 296 20.71 -0.04 -7.31
C SER A 296 21.12 1.42 -7.50
N THR A 297 21.13 1.89 -8.75
CA THR A 297 21.62 3.23 -9.12
C THR A 297 20.82 4.35 -8.47
N GLU A 298 19.54 4.13 -8.19
CA GLU A 298 18.68 5.10 -7.52
C GLU A 298 19.12 5.46 -6.09
N PHE A 299 19.95 4.63 -5.45
CA PHE A 299 20.47 4.88 -4.09
C PHE A 299 21.87 5.47 -4.06
N PHE A 300 22.54 5.59 -5.21
CA PHE A 300 23.96 5.95 -5.29
C PHE A 300 24.28 7.26 -4.55
N TRP A 301 23.41 8.27 -4.67
CA TRP A 301 23.63 9.53 -3.96
C TRP A 301 23.48 9.36 -2.45
N ALA A 302 22.45 8.65 -1.99
CA ALA A 302 22.26 8.38 -0.56
C ALA A 302 23.43 7.59 0.05
N THR A 303 23.93 6.56 -0.62
CA THR A 303 25.05 5.76 -0.09
C THR A 303 26.33 6.59 0.06
N GLN A 304 26.58 7.56 -0.83
CA GLN A 304 27.68 8.50 -0.67
C GLN A 304 27.53 9.45 0.52
N GLN A 305 26.30 9.84 0.87
CA GLN A 305 26.05 10.70 2.03
C GLN A 305 26.10 9.93 3.35
N LEU A 306 25.65 8.67 3.36
CA LEU A 306 25.64 7.82 4.56
C LEU A 306 27.05 7.33 4.97
N ALA A 307 28.00 7.36 4.05
CA ALA A 307 29.40 6.99 4.30
C ALA A 307 30.26 8.14 4.86
N LYS A 308 29.69 9.34 5.00
CA LYS A 308 30.34 10.52 5.58
C LYS A 308 29.96 10.67 7.05
#